data_AF-A0A973GQE3-F1
#
_entry.id   AF-A0A973GQE3-F1
#
_cell.length_a   1.000
_cell.length_b   1.000
_cell.length_c   1.000
_cell.angle_alpha   90.00
_cell.angle_beta   90.00
_cell.angle_gamma   90.00
#
_symmetry.space_group_name_H-M   'P 1'
#
loop_
_entity.id
_entity.type
_entity.pdbx_description
1 polymer ?
#
loop_
_entity_poly.entity_id
_entity_poly.type
_entity_poly.pdbx_seq_one_letter_code
_entity_poly.pdbx_strand_id
1 'polypeptide(L)' 'MVLGITKEKIALADTISGRLEGRSRFARSGLAVQVTAGFMHPGISNHQVLEIVNPGYAPLALYPGTRICQFIF' A
#
# COMPACT_ATOMS: atom_id res chain seq x y z
N MET A 1 -11.63 -8.13 4.12
CA MET A 1 -10.52 -7.17 4.31
C MET A 1 -9.51 -7.79 5.26
N VAL A 2 -8.22 -7.61 5.01
CA VAL A 2 -7.13 -7.99 5.91
C VAL A 2 -6.09 -6.87 6.00
N LEU A 3 -5.34 -6.82 7.09
CA LEU A 3 -4.25 -5.87 7.26
C LEU A 3 -2.92 -6.51 6.89
N GLY A 4 -2.11 -5.79 6.12
CA GLY A 4 -0.73 -6.12 5.81
C GLY A 4 0.21 -5.01 6.26
N ILE A 5 1.52 -5.24 6.12
CA ILE A 5 2.54 -4.24 6.41
C ILE A 5 3.64 -4.32 5.34
N THR A 6 4.17 -3.17 4.93
CA THR A 6 5.27 -3.14 3.96
C THR A 6 6.54 -3.73 4.57
N LYS A 7 7.34 -4.39 3.73
CA LYS A 7 8.67 -4.85 4.15
C LYS A 7 9.59 -3.66 4.36
N GLU A 8 9.44 -2.64 3.53
CA GLU A 8 10.18 -1.41 3.54
C GLU A 8 9.72 -0.50 4.70
N LYS A 9 10.69 0.11 5.39
CA LYS A 9 10.48 1.23 6.29
C LYS A 9 10.70 2.53 5.51
N ILE A 10 9.73 3.43 5.55
CA ILE A 10 9.80 4.72 4.87
C ILE A 10 10.13 5.79 5.90
N ALA A 11 11.17 6.57 5.62
CA ALA A 11 11.52 7.76 6.36
C ALA A 11 11.48 8.97 5.42
N LEU A 12 10.68 9.98 5.76
CA LEU A 12 10.54 11.21 4.97
C LEU A 12 11.13 12.40 5.71
N ALA A 13 11.66 13.36 4.96
CA ALA A 13 12.03 14.66 5.50
C ALA A 13 10.76 15.45 5.89
N ASP A 14 10.90 16.44 6.77
CA ASP A 14 9.80 17.31 7.19
C ASP A 14 9.25 18.19 6.06
N THR A 15 9.92 18.22 4.91
CA THR A 15 9.54 18.98 3.71
C THR A 15 8.90 18.12 2.61
N ILE A 16 8.80 16.80 2.80
CA ILE A 16 8.30 15.86 1.80
C ILE A 16 7.12 15.09 2.38
N SER A 17 5.99 15.12 1.67
CA SER A 17 4.89 14.19 1.92
C SER A 17 4.95 13.07 0.89
N GLY A 18 4.22 11.99 1.11
CA GLY A 18 4.06 10.99 0.07
C GLY A 18 2.68 10.37 0.05
N ARG A 19 2.46 9.52 -0.94
CA ARG A 19 1.21 8.79 -1.10
C ARG A 19 1.47 7.33 -1.43
N LEU A 20 0.85 6.44 -0.67
CA LEU A 20 0.75 5.02 -1.00
C LEU A 20 -0.31 4.85 -2.07
N GLU A 21 0.02 4.08 -3.10
CA GLU A 21 -0.87 3.76 -4.20
C GLU A 21 -0.86 2.26 -4.50
N GLY A 22 -2.02 1.74 -4.88
CA GLY A 22 -2.10 0.41 -5.47
C GLY A 22 -1.46 0.39 -6.86
N ARG A 23 -1.04 -0.79 -7.33
CA ARG A 23 -0.56 -0.93 -8.71
C ARG A 23 -1.70 -1.32 -9.64
N SER A 24 -1.77 -0.68 -10.80
CA SER A 24 -2.82 -0.92 -11.81
C SER A 24 -2.99 -2.41 -12.17
N ARG A 25 -1.88 -3.18 -12.23
CA ARG A 25 -1.94 -4.63 -12.54
C ARG A 25 -2.77 -5.44 -11.54
N PHE A 26 -2.83 -5.01 -10.28
CA PHE A 26 -3.61 -5.68 -9.23
C PHE A 26 -5.01 -5.10 -9.13
N ALA A 27 -5.16 -3.79 -9.34
CA ALA A 27 -6.47 -3.14 -9.42
C ALA A 27 -7.36 -3.79 -10.50
N ARG A 28 -6.78 -4.13 -11.66
CA ARG A 28 -7.50 -4.86 -12.74
C ARG A 28 -7.95 -6.28 -12.34
N SER A 29 -7.29 -6.89 -11.37
CA SER A 29 -7.70 -8.18 -10.79
C SER A 29 -8.65 -8.02 -9.60
N GLY A 30 -9.09 -6.78 -9.32
CA GLY A 30 -9.98 -6.49 -8.20
C GLY A 30 -9.27 -6.43 -6.86
N LEU A 31 -7.96 -6.15 -6.79
CA LEU A 31 -7.23 -5.99 -5.53
C LEU A 31 -6.96 -4.51 -5.22
N ALA A 32 -7.41 -4.06 -4.06
CA ALA A 32 -7.06 -2.78 -3.46
C ALA A 32 -6.14 -3.03 -2.24
N VAL A 33 -5.17 -2.15 -2.02
CA VAL A 33 -4.20 -2.22 -0.90
C VAL A 33 -4.27 -1.02 0.04
N GLN A 34 -5.21 -0.13 -0.23
CA GLN A 34 -5.55 1.04 0.55
C GLN A 34 -7.00 1.39 0.26
N VAL A 35 -7.74 1.75 1.31
CA VAL A 35 -9.16 2.10 1.22
C VAL A 35 -9.38 3.54 1.65
N THR A 36 -8.70 4.00 2.71
CA THR A 36 -9.01 5.32 3.30
C THR A 36 -7.80 6.22 3.51
N ALA A 37 -6.63 5.68 3.89
CA ALA A 37 -5.49 6.50 4.33
C ALA A 37 -4.18 6.13 3.62
N GLY A 38 -3.92 6.76 2.47
CA GLY A 38 -2.63 6.63 1.77
C GLY A 38 -1.66 7.75 1.97
N PHE A 39 -2.07 8.79 2.69
CA PHE A 39 -1.25 9.97 2.87
C PHE A 39 -0.15 9.66 3.89
N MET A 40 1.09 9.90 3.48
CA MET A 40 2.27 9.81 4.34
C MET A 40 2.67 11.23 4.73
N HIS A 41 2.52 11.53 6.02
CA HIS A 41 2.90 12.83 6.57
C HIS A 41 4.42 13.08 6.45
N PRO A 42 4.86 14.35 6.39
CA PRO A 42 6.27 14.66 6.54
C PRO A 42 6.84 14.18 7.88
N GLY A 43 8.13 13.85 7.90
CA GLY A 43 8.84 13.44 9.13
C GLY A 43 8.55 12.01 9.61
N ILE A 44 7.72 11.23 8.90
CA ILE A 44 7.44 9.84 9.30
C ILE A 44 8.70 8.97 9.27
N SER A 45 8.73 7.92 10.09
CA SER A 45 9.76 6.88 10.08
C SER A 45 9.16 5.55 10.51
N ASN A 46 8.36 4.94 9.64
CA ASN A 46 7.59 3.74 9.95
C ASN A 46 7.39 2.82 8.73
N HIS A 47 6.87 1.63 8.98
CA HIS A 47 6.36 0.76 7.93
C HIS A 47 4.92 1.15 7.61
N GLN A 48 4.53 1.05 6.35
CA GLN A 48 3.17 1.42 5.94
C GLN A 48 2.23 0.25 6.15
N VAL A 49 1.09 0.50 6.80
CA VAL A 49 0.01 -0.47 6.94
C VAL A 49 -0.77 -0.52 5.63
N LEU A 50 -1.07 -1.73 5.16
CA LEU A 50 -1.83 -1.99 3.95
C LEU A 50 -3.24 -2.44 4.31
N GLU A 51 -4.24 -1.76 3.78
CA GLU A 51 -5.65 -2.15 3.89
C GLU A 51 -6.01 -3.01 2.66
N ILE A 52 -5.82 -4.32 2.76
CA ILE A 52 -5.94 -5.22 1.61
C ILE A 52 -7.38 -5.73 1.48
N VAL A 53 -7.99 -5.41 0.34
CA VAL A 53 -9.37 -5.79 0.01
C VAL A 53 -9.42 -6.36 -1.39
N ASN A 54 -10.14 -7.46 -1.56
CA ASN A 54 -10.46 -8.05 -2.85
C ASN A 54 -11.96 -7.85 -3.17
N PRO A 55 -12.36 -6.73 -3.79
CA PRO A 55 -13.71 -6.61 -4.37
C PRO A 55 -13.95 -7.48 -5.61
N GLY A 56 -12.93 -8.17 -6.14
CA GLY A 56 -13.07 -9.03 -7.32
C GLY A 56 -13.82 -10.34 -7.03
N TYR A 57 -14.27 -11.00 -8.11
CA TYR A 57 -15.05 -12.25 -8.04
C TYR A 57 -14.19 -13.51 -7.85
N ALA A 58 -12.87 -13.42 -8.04
CA ALA A 58 -11.95 -14.55 -7.93
C ALA A 58 -11.07 -14.44 -6.68
N PRO A 59 -10.81 -15.53 -5.94
CA PRO A 59 -9.81 -15.54 -4.87
C PRO A 59 -8.42 -15.18 -5.39
N LEU A 60 -7.66 -14.40 -4.60
CA LEU A 60 -6.29 -14.00 -4.91
C LEU A 60 -5.34 -14.51 -3.83
N ALA A 61 -4.31 -15.25 -4.23
CA ALA A 61 -3.24 -15.65 -3.34
C ALA A 61 -2.25 -14.49 -3.14
N LEU A 62 -1.95 -14.16 -1.87
CA LEU A 62 -0.98 -13.14 -1.50
C LEU A 62 0.28 -13.80 -0.96
N TYR A 63 1.43 -13.40 -1.51
CA TYR A 63 2.74 -13.91 -1.10
C TYR A 63 3.61 -12.78 -0.55
N PRO A 64 4.26 -12.96 0.62
CA PRO A 64 5.23 -11.99 1.14
C PRO A 64 6.33 -11.65 0.12
N GLY A 65 6.71 -10.37 0.05
CA GLY A 65 7.69 -9.87 -0.92
C GLY A 65 7.13 -9.53 -2.30
N THR A 66 5.84 -9.76 -2.54
CA THR A 66 5.17 -9.23 -3.74
C THR A 66 5.20 -7.71 -3.74
N ARG A 67 5.68 -7.10 -4.83
CA ARG A 67 5.66 -5.64 -5.04
C ARG A 67 4.23 -5.15 -5.27
N ILE A 68 3.45 -5.03 -4.20
CA ILE A 68 1.98 -4.91 -4.24
C ILE A 68 1.48 -3.46 -4.35
N CYS A 69 2.22 -2.51 -3.80
CA CYS A 69 1.95 -1.07 -3.84
C CYS A 69 3.12 -0.30 -4.45
N GLN A 70 2.95 1.01 -4.59
CA GLN A 70 3.96 1.97 -4.99
C GLN A 70 3.83 3.25 -4.17
N PHE A 71 4.89 4.04 -4.12
CA PHE A 71 4.91 5.32 -3.41
C PHE A 71 5.18 6.46 -4.38
N ILE A 72 4.53 7.59 -4.12
CA ILE A 72 4.78 8.88 -4.79
C ILE A 72 5.26 9.84 -3.70
N PHE A 73 6.27 10.66 -3.99
CA PHE A 73 6.84 11.68 -3.09
C PHE A 73 6.83 13.03 -3.79
#